data_AF-J9EU35-F1
#
_entry.id   AF-J9EU35-F1
#
_cell.length_a   1.000
_cell.length_b   1.000
_cell.length_c   1.000
_cell.angle_alpha   90.00
_cell.angle_beta   90.00
_cell.angle_gamma   90.00
#
_symmetry.space_group_name_H-M   'P 1'
#
loop_
_entity.id
_entity.type
_entity.pdbx_description
1 polymer ?
#
loop_
_entity_poly.entity_id
_entity_poly.type
_entity_poly.pdbx_seq_one_letter_code
_entity_poly.pdbx_strand_id
1 'polypeptide(L)'
;MDFIVVASGVVTMMPFTSSDGEGRGSVDLRTLRAVRVLRPLKLVSGIPSLQVVLKSILYAMAPLLQIGLLVLFAIVIFAIIGLEFYSGIFHSACYNAHGEIENLSDRPFPCSNKSAATGAYNCEVEGTVCLTQWIGPNYGITSFDNIAFAMITVFQCITMEGWTTVMYYTNDSLGSTYNWAYFIPLIVLGSFFMLNLVLGVLSGEFAKERERVENRREFLKLRRQQQIERELNGYLEWILTAEEVILKEERTTEEEKAAIMEARRRTAAKKLKQANKRQSTETEEDIEEEDEDEDDYLNEESEGI
;
A
#
# COMPACT_ATOMS: atom_id res chain seq x y z
N MET A 1 3.35 -23.78 -2.60
CA MET A 1 4.58 -23.17 -3.15
C MET A 1 5.70 -24.20 -3.34
N ASP A 2 5.85 -25.19 -2.46
CA ASP A 2 6.89 -26.22 -2.60
C ASP A 2 6.79 -27.02 -3.89
N PHE A 3 5.58 -27.38 -4.34
CA PHE A 3 5.37 -28.04 -5.64
C PHE A 3 5.84 -27.19 -6.83
N ILE A 4 5.58 -25.88 -6.83
CA ILE A 4 5.96 -24.97 -7.93
C ILE A 4 7.49 -24.82 -8.01
N VAL A 5 8.18 -24.77 -6.87
CA VAL A 5 9.64 -24.66 -6.82
C VAL A 5 10.33 -25.99 -7.10
N VAL A 6 9.72 -27.12 -6.74
CA VAL A 6 10.20 -28.46 -7.12
C VAL A 6 9.97 -28.71 -8.60
N ALA A 7 8.79 -28.37 -9.12
CA ALA A 7 8.48 -28.44 -10.56
C ALA A 7 9.42 -27.55 -11.38
N SER A 8 9.64 -26.30 -10.97
CA SER A 8 10.60 -25.43 -11.67
C SER A 8 12.05 -25.90 -11.54
N GLY A 9 12.43 -26.47 -10.39
CA GLY A 9 13.72 -27.12 -10.19
C GLY A 9 13.94 -28.31 -11.15
N VAL A 10 12.96 -29.21 -11.23
CA VAL A 10 12.98 -30.41 -12.08
C VAL A 10 12.94 -30.06 -13.56
N VAL A 11 12.10 -29.09 -13.96
CA VAL A 11 12.02 -28.59 -15.34
C VAL A 11 13.35 -27.98 -15.81
N THR A 12 14.13 -27.36 -14.92
CA THR A 12 15.48 -26.85 -15.26
C THR A 12 16.60 -27.89 -15.23
N MET A 13 16.35 -29.07 -14.65
CA MET A 13 17.29 -30.19 -14.60
C MET A 13 17.03 -31.24 -15.67
N MET A 14 15.80 -31.35 -16.20
CA MET A 14 15.54 -32.20 -17.36
C MET A 14 16.36 -31.66 -18.54
N PRO A 15 17.34 -32.43 -19.04
CA PRO A 15 17.88 -32.15 -20.34
C PRO A 15 16.78 -32.56 -21.32
N PHE A 16 15.99 -31.60 -21.79
CA PHE A 16 15.20 -31.79 -23.01
C PHE A 16 16.19 -31.85 -24.19
N THR A 17 16.98 -32.91 -24.26
CA THR A 17 17.61 -33.35 -25.49
C THR A 17 16.48 -33.95 -26.31
N SER A 18 15.82 -33.12 -27.11
CA SER A 18 15.02 -33.62 -28.22
C SER A 18 15.97 -34.35 -29.16
N SER A 19 15.97 -35.68 -29.03
CA SER A 19 16.43 -36.61 -30.05
C SER A 19 15.58 -36.35 -31.30
N ASP A 20 16.30 -36.02 -32.37
CA ASP A 20 15.96 -36.12 -33.79
C ASP A 20 14.67 -35.48 -34.32
N GLY A 21 14.84 -34.60 -35.33
CA GLY A 21 13.80 -34.26 -36.28
C GLY A 21 13.66 -32.76 -36.56
N GLU A 22 14.37 -32.32 -37.59
CA GLU A 22 14.08 -31.16 -38.47
C GLU A 22 13.19 -30.01 -37.93
N GLY A 23 13.83 -28.84 -37.74
CA GLY A 23 13.24 -27.60 -38.25
C GLY A 23 12.21 -26.85 -37.40
N ARG A 24 12.19 -26.96 -36.07
CA ARG A 24 11.46 -26.01 -35.20
C ARG A 24 12.32 -25.58 -34.01
N GLY A 25 12.39 -24.26 -33.81
CA GLY A 25 13.39 -23.57 -33.00
C GLY A 25 13.63 -24.15 -31.61
N SER A 26 14.91 -24.23 -31.23
CA SER A 26 15.36 -24.53 -29.88
C SER A 26 14.67 -23.57 -28.89
N VAL A 27 13.82 -24.09 -28.01
CA VAL A 27 13.30 -23.31 -26.89
C VAL A 27 14.47 -23.02 -25.96
N ASP A 28 14.92 -21.76 -25.87
CA ASP A 28 16.06 -21.39 -25.03
C ASP A 28 15.68 -21.48 -23.54
N LEU A 29 15.97 -22.64 -22.94
CA LEU A 29 15.73 -22.94 -21.53
C LEU A 29 16.62 -22.10 -20.59
N ARG A 30 17.47 -21.18 -21.10
CA ARG A 30 18.15 -20.16 -20.29
C ARG A 30 17.17 -19.32 -19.48
N THR A 31 16.01 -18.98 -20.04
CA THR A 31 14.94 -18.24 -19.34
C THR A 31 14.37 -19.03 -18.15
N LEU A 32 14.25 -20.36 -18.26
CA LEU A 32 13.80 -21.22 -17.17
C LEU A 32 14.80 -21.26 -16.00
N ARG A 33 16.09 -21.01 -16.25
CA ARG A 33 17.09 -20.85 -15.17
C ARG A 33 16.82 -19.60 -14.33
N ALA A 34 16.17 -18.57 -14.86
CA ALA A 34 15.75 -17.39 -14.09
C ALA A 34 14.73 -17.75 -13.00
N VAL A 35 13.94 -18.82 -13.16
CA VAL A 35 12.97 -19.28 -12.13
C VAL A 35 13.66 -19.69 -10.83
N ARG A 36 14.98 -19.96 -10.86
CA ARG A 36 15.79 -20.17 -9.66
C ARG A 36 15.86 -18.92 -8.76
N VAL A 37 15.55 -17.73 -9.27
CA VAL A 37 15.41 -16.49 -8.49
C VAL A 37 14.28 -16.56 -7.47
N LEU A 38 13.32 -17.47 -7.64
CA LEU A 38 12.23 -17.70 -6.69
C LEU A 38 12.62 -18.62 -5.52
N ARG A 39 13.81 -19.24 -5.55
CA ARG A 39 14.27 -20.15 -4.48
C ARG A 39 14.32 -19.49 -3.09
N PRO A 40 14.76 -18.23 -2.93
CA PRO A 40 14.72 -17.53 -1.64
C PRO A 40 13.31 -17.39 -1.05
N LEU A 41 12.24 -17.42 -1.87
CA LEU A 41 10.85 -17.40 -1.36
C LEU A 41 10.51 -18.65 -0.53
N LYS A 42 11.30 -19.75 -0.63
CA LYS A 42 11.18 -20.89 0.29
C LYS A 42 11.48 -20.53 1.74
N LEU A 43 12.29 -19.49 1.99
CA LEU A 43 12.54 -19.00 3.35
C LEU A 43 11.27 -18.48 4.00
N VAL A 44 10.37 -17.88 3.21
CA VAL A 44 9.04 -17.46 3.68
C VAL A 44 8.22 -18.68 4.08
N SER A 45 8.25 -19.77 3.31
CA SER A 45 7.58 -21.02 3.68
C SER A 45 8.20 -21.71 4.91
N GLY A 46 9.50 -21.54 5.14
CA GLY A 46 10.21 -22.17 6.26
C GLY A 46 10.04 -21.46 7.60
N ILE A 47 9.76 -20.16 7.59
CA ILE A 47 9.67 -19.33 8.80
C ILE A 47 8.22 -18.86 9.01
N PRO A 48 7.51 -19.36 10.05
CA PRO A 48 6.09 -19.07 10.25
C PRO A 48 5.80 -17.58 10.48
N SER A 49 6.73 -16.81 11.05
CA SER A 49 6.55 -15.35 11.21
C SER A 49 6.50 -14.60 9.87
N LEU A 50 7.33 -15.00 8.88
CA LEU A 50 7.31 -14.38 7.54
C LEU A 50 6.04 -14.73 6.76
N GLN A 51 5.47 -15.92 6.97
CA GLN A 51 4.19 -16.30 6.36
C GLN A 51 3.06 -15.40 6.82
N VAL A 52 3.03 -15.07 8.11
CA VAL A 52 2.02 -14.17 8.68
C VAL A 52 2.14 -12.79 8.02
N VAL A 53 3.35 -12.24 7.93
CA VAL A 53 3.58 -10.92 7.31
C VAL A 53 3.18 -10.91 5.82
N LEU A 54 3.61 -11.91 5.03
CA LEU A 54 3.27 -11.96 3.61
C LEU A 54 1.75 -12.08 3.40
N LYS A 55 1.09 -12.93 4.20
CA LYS A 55 -0.36 -13.12 4.15
C LYS A 55 -1.09 -11.81 4.49
N SER A 56 -0.62 -11.07 5.49
CA SER A 56 -1.15 -9.74 5.82
C SER A 56 -1.01 -8.75 4.67
N ILE A 57 0.15 -8.70 3.99
CA ILE A 57 0.35 -7.83 2.82
C ILE A 57 -0.61 -8.18 1.70
N LEU A 58 -0.77 -9.47 1.38
CA LEU A 58 -1.67 -9.91 0.30
C LEU A 58 -3.13 -9.57 0.59
N TYR A 59 -3.59 -9.66 1.84
CA TYR A 59 -4.94 -9.22 2.20
C TYR A 59 -5.10 -7.71 2.09
N ALA A 60 -4.08 -6.93 2.45
CA ALA A 60 -4.09 -5.47 2.31
C ALA A 60 -4.04 -5.00 0.84
N MET A 61 -3.53 -5.82 -0.08
CA MET A 61 -3.49 -5.51 -1.52
C MET A 61 -4.86 -5.63 -2.21
N ALA A 62 -5.77 -6.46 -1.70
CA ALA A 62 -7.06 -6.69 -2.35
C ALA A 62 -7.93 -5.41 -2.43
N PRO A 63 -8.07 -4.59 -1.37
CA PRO A 63 -8.72 -3.28 -1.45
C PRO A 63 -8.04 -2.32 -2.45
N LEU A 64 -6.70 -2.35 -2.51
CA LEU A 64 -5.92 -1.51 -3.43
C LEU A 64 -6.16 -1.84 -4.90
N LEU A 65 -6.57 -3.06 -5.22
CA LEU A 65 -6.88 -3.47 -6.60
C LEU A 65 -8.06 -2.67 -7.17
N GLN A 66 -9.08 -2.39 -6.36
CA GLN A 66 -10.24 -1.61 -6.81
C GLN A 66 -9.84 -0.18 -7.20
N ILE A 67 -8.96 0.43 -6.41
CA ILE A 67 -8.36 1.73 -6.72
C ILE A 67 -7.49 1.63 -7.97
N GLY A 68 -6.65 0.58 -8.05
CA GLY A 68 -5.80 0.32 -9.22
C GLY A 68 -6.61 0.22 -10.51
N LEU A 69 -7.82 -0.33 -10.45
CA LEU A 69 -8.73 -0.39 -11.59
C LEU A 69 -9.27 1.00 -11.97
N LEU A 70 -9.61 1.84 -11.00
CA LEU A 70 -9.98 3.24 -11.25
C LEU A 70 -8.82 4.01 -11.90
N VAL A 71 -7.59 3.81 -11.40
CA VAL A 71 -6.36 4.39 -11.97
C VAL A 71 -6.16 3.94 -13.40
N LEU A 72 -6.28 2.64 -13.66
CA LEU A 72 -6.13 2.07 -14.98
C LEU A 72 -7.18 2.67 -15.94
N PHE A 73 -8.42 2.85 -15.49
CA PHE A 73 -9.47 3.47 -16.30
C PHE A 73 -9.14 4.93 -16.66
N ALA A 74 -8.67 5.71 -15.69
CA ALA A 74 -8.22 7.08 -15.95
C ALA A 74 -7.04 7.13 -16.94
N ILE A 75 -6.04 6.25 -16.78
CA ILE A 75 -4.91 6.10 -17.71
C ILE A 75 -5.40 5.82 -19.12
N VAL A 76 -6.38 4.90 -19.28
CA VAL A 76 -6.93 4.55 -20.60
C VAL A 76 -7.59 5.75 -21.25
N ILE A 77 -8.38 6.56 -20.52
CA ILE A 77 -9.03 7.77 -21.06
C ILE A 77 -7.97 8.74 -21.60
N PHE A 78 -6.97 9.10 -20.78
CA PHE A 78 -5.93 10.02 -21.21
C PHE A 78 -5.07 9.44 -22.33
N ALA A 79 -4.81 8.13 -22.33
CA ALA A 79 -4.07 7.46 -23.40
C ALA A 79 -4.80 7.52 -24.74
N ILE A 80 -6.13 7.35 -24.76
CA ILE A 80 -6.93 7.50 -25.99
C ILE A 80 -6.87 8.95 -26.48
N ILE A 81 -7.07 9.94 -25.60
CA ILE A 81 -7.00 11.36 -25.98
C ILE A 81 -5.60 11.72 -26.51
N GLY A 82 -4.55 11.27 -25.83
CA GLY A 82 -3.17 11.47 -26.24
C GLY A 82 -2.83 10.80 -27.57
N LEU A 83 -3.36 9.60 -27.82
CA LEU A 83 -3.20 8.90 -29.10
C LEU A 83 -3.84 9.70 -30.24
N GLU A 84 -5.06 10.20 -30.06
CA GLU A 84 -5.74 11.00 -31.09
C GLU A 84 -4.98 12.31 -31.40
N PHE A 85 -4.35 12.93 -30.42
CA PHE A 85 -3.64 14.21 -30.61
C PHE A 85 -2.19 14.06 -31.06
N TYR A 86 -1.50 13.00 -30.63
CA TYR A 86 -0.04 12.89 -30.70
C TYR A 86 0.46 11.65 -31.43
N SER A 87 -0.42 10.91 -32.11
CA SER A 87 0.00 9.78 -32.94
C SER A 87 0.99 10.20 -34.05
N GLY A 88 2.11 9.50 -34.14
CA GLY A 88 3.12 9.62 -35.19
C GLY A 88 4.08 10.81 -35.07
N ILE A 89 3.93 11.67 -34.06
CA ILE A 89 4.66 12.96 -34.02
C ILE A 89 6.11 12.82 -33.55
N PHE A 90 6.47 11.69 -32.94
CA PHE A 90 7.79 11.47 -32.32
C PHE A 90 8.81 10.81 -33.25
N HIS A 91 8.48 10.58 -34.52
CA HIS A 91 9.37 9.91 -35.47
C HIS A 91 10.34 10.84 -36.21
N SER A 92 10.41 12.11 -35.84
CA SER A 92 11.22 13.12 -36.52
C SER A 92 12.44 13.50 -35.70
N ALA A 93 13.63 13.49 -36.29
CA ALA A 93 14.87 13.97 -35.67
C ALA A 93 15.73 14.73 -36.70
N CYS A 94 16.73 15.48 -36.23
CA CYS A 94 17.66 16.19 -37.11
C CYS A 94 18.74 15.23 -37.61
N TYR A 95 18.83 15.08 -38.92
CA TYR A 95 19.83 14.25 -39.58
C TYR A 95 20.87 15.10 -40.31
N ASN A 96 22.14 14.69 -40.24
CA ASN A 96 23.21 15.30 -41.01
C ASN A 96 23.27 14.74 -42.45
N ALA A 97 24.18 15.27 -43.27
CA ALA A 97 24.37 14.83 -44.66
C ALA A 97 24.79 13.35 -44.81
N HIS A 98 25.30 12.72 -43.74
CA HIS A 98 25.67 11.30 -43.72
C HIS A 98 24.51 10.37 -43.32
N GLY A 99 23.33 10.93 -42.99
CA GLY A 99 22.17 10.16 -42.56
C GLY A 99 22.24 9.70 -41.10
N GLU A 100 23.07 10.34 -40.28
CA GLU A 100 23.15 10.09 -38.84
C GLU A 100 22.38 11.17 -38.07
N ILE A 101 21.82 10.81 -36.91
CA ILE A 101 21.12 11.76 -36.05
C ILE A 101 22.16 12.66 -35.38
N GLU A 102 22.03 13.97 -35.62
CA GLU A 102 22.88 14.98 -35.00
C GLU A 102 22.35 15.27 -33.59
N ASN A 103 23.11 14.86 -32.57
CA ASN A 103 22.70 15.04 -31.17
C ASN A 103 23.25 16.36 -30.62
N LEU A 104 22.38 17.35 -30.43
CA LEU A 104 22.72 18.63 -29.78
C LEU A 104 22.72 18.55 -28.24
N SER A 105 22.24 17.42 -27.69
CA SER A 105 22.10 17.14 -26.26
C SER A 105 22.51 15.70 -25.98
N ASP A 106 22.53 15.29 -24.71
CA ASP A 106 22.84 13.92 -24.27
C ASP A 106 21.93 12.86 -24.92
N ARG A 107 20.72 13.25 -25.36
CA ARG A 107 19.77 12.39 -26.06
C ARG A 107 19.16 13.11 -27.26
N PRO A 108 18.84 12.38 -28.35
CA PRO A 108 18.07 12.92 -29.46
C PRO A 108 16.66 13.31 -29.00
N PHE A 109 16.14 14.38 -29.59
CA PHE A 109 14.82 14.93 -29.32
C PHE A 109 14.09 15.25 -30.63
N PRO A 110 12.74 15.34 -30.61
CA PRO A 110 11.98 15.53 -31.82
C PRO A 110 12.24 16.88 -32.49
N CYS A 111 12.06 16.93 -33.80
CA CYS A 111 12.04 18.17 -34.57
C CYS A 111 10.76 18.28 -35.41
N SER A 112 10.56 19.47 -35.96
CA SER A 112 9.50 19.80 -36.90
C SER A 112 10.09 20.45 -38.15
N ASN A 113 9.30 20.48 -39.22
CA ASN A 113 9.53 21.34 -40.39
C ASN A 113 8.52 22.51 -40.42
N LYS A 114 7.78 22.72 -39.33
CA LYS A 114 6.80 23.80 -39.20
C LYS A 114 7.51 25.13 -38.96
N SER A 115 6.83 26.24 -39.23
CA SER A 115 7.40 27.57 -38.95
C SER A 115 7.77 27.71 -37.48
N ALA A 116 8.96 28.24 -37.19
CA ALA A 116 9.42 28.51 -35.82
C ALA A 116 8.44 29.42 -35.02
N ALA A 117 7.57 30.15 -35.71
CA ALA A 117 6.52 30.96 -35.09
C ALA A 117 5.50 30.14 -34.26
N THR A 118 5.40 28.82 -34.49
CA THR A 118 4.54 27.93 -33.68
C THR A 118 5.21 27.47 -32.38
N GLY A 119 6.49 27.81 -32.17
CA GLY A 119 7.29 27.32 -31.04
C GLY A 119 7.67 25.85 -31.16
N ALA A 120 7.63 25.28 -32.37
CA ALA A 120 8.16 23.95 -32.66
C ALA A 120 9.66 24.04 -32.95
N TYR A 121 10.42 23.01 -32.60
CA TYR A 121 11.86 22.99 -32.79
C TYR A 121 12.21 22.69 -34.25
N ASN A 122 13.02 23.52 -34.87
CA ASN A 122 13.59 23.28 -36.20
C ASN A 122 15.09 23.06 -36.06
N CYS A 123 15.67 22.23 -36.93
CA CYS A 123 17.09 21.95 -36.88
C CYS A 123 17.91 23.22 -37.14
N GLU A 124 18.69 23.64 -36.14
CA GLU A 124 19.46 24.91 -36.19
C GLU A 124 20.85 24.74 -36.82
N VAL A 125 21.40 23.52 -36.81
CA VAL A 125 22.74 23.22 -37.33
C VAL A 125 22.74 23.24 -38.85
N GLU A 126 23.64 24.02 -39.45
CA GLU A 126 23.77 24.10 -40.90
C GLU A 126 24.01 22.72 -41.54
N GLY A 127 23.26 22.42 -42.59
CA GLY A 127 23.35 21.13 -43.28
C GLY A 127 22.58 19.99 -42.62
N THR A 128 21.88 20.23 -41.50
CA THR A 128 20.95 19.26 -40.91
C THR A 128 19.53 19.46 -41.42
N VAL A 129 18.79 18.36 -41.57
CA VAL A 129 17.40 18.33 -42.03
C VAL A 129 16.54 17.49 -41.11
N CYS A 130 15.33 17.96 -40.82
CA CYS A 130 14.39 17.22 -40.00
C CYS A 130 13.73 16.11 -40.83
N LEU A 131 14.03 14.84 -40.51
CA LEU A 131 13.51 13.67 -41.24
C LEU A 131 12.72 12.74 -40.32
N THR A 132 11.67 12.14 -40.85
CA THR A 132 10.74 11.22 -40.14
C THR A 132 11.23 9.76 -40.12
N GLN A 133 12.53 9.54 -39.88
CA GLN A 133 13.16 8.21 -39.92
C GLN A 133 13.53 7.69 -38.52
N TRP A 134 13.25 8.47 -37.48
CA TRP A 134 13.64 8.14 -36.13
C TRP A 134 12.62 7.20 -35.48
N ILE A 135 13.10 6.20 -34.74
CA ILE A 135 12.24 5.30 -33.97
C ILE A 135 11.46 6.02 -32.86
N GLY A 136 11.99 7.15 -32.39
CA GLY A 136 11.40 7.98 -31.35
C GLY A 136 12.15 7.93 -30.02
N PRO A 137 11.75 8.76 -29.04
CA PRO A 137 12.41 8.88 -27.76
C PRO A 137 12.45 7.56 -26.98
N ASN A 138 13.49 7.36 -26.17
CA ASN A 138 13.67 6.17 -25.34
C ASN A 138 13.50 4.85 -26.12
N TYR A 139 14.11 4.76 -27.31
CA TYR A 139 14.03 3.61 -28.21
C TYR A 139 12.59 3.27 -28.67
N GLY A 140 11.74 4.29 -28.82
CA GLY A 140 10.34 4.14 -29.27
C GLY A 140 9.34 3.75 -28.17
N ILE A 141 9.79 3.65 -26.92
CA ILE A 141 8.91 3.30 -25.79
C ILE A 141 7.99 4.47 -25.42
N THR A 142 8.52 5.69 -25.43
CA THR A 142 7.74 6.91 -25.20
C THR A 142 7.07 7.30 -26.50
N SER A 143 5.85 6.81 -26.72
CA SER A 143 5.07 7.07 -27.93
C SER A 143 3.56 7.07 -27.68
N PHE A 144 2.83 7.72 -28.59
CA PHE A 144 1.37 7.78 -28.61
C PHE A 144 0.78 7.03 -29.81
N ASP A 145 1.59 6.25 -30.53
CA ASP A 145 1.17 5.63 -31.80
C ASP A 145 0.25 4.42 -31.59
N ASN A 146 0.39 3.76 -30.44
CA ASN A 146 -0.41 2.59 -30.06
C ASN A 146 -0.92 2.74 -28.64
N ILE A 147 -2.10 2.20 -28.36
CA ILE A 147 -2.73 2.30 -27.05
C ILE A 147 -1.85 1.79 -25.91
N ALA A 148 -1.09 0.71 -26.12
CA ALA A 148 -0.20 0.16 -25.09
C ALA A 148 0.95 1.11 -24.73
N PHE A 149 1.62 1.71 -25.73
CA PHE A 149 2.69 2.67 -25.50
C PHE A 149 2.16 4.01 -24.98
N ALA A 150 0.99 4.44 -25.44
CA ALA A 150 0.31 5.61 -24.92
C ALA A 150 -0.03 5.43 -23.43
N MET A 151 -0.54 4.27 -23.03
CA MET A 151 -0.80 3.95 -21.61
C MET A 151 0.49 3.96 -20.78
N ILE A 152 1.60 3.40 -21.28
CA ILE A 152 2.89 3.43 -20.58
C ILE A 152 3.40 4.86 -20.43
N THR A 153 3.31 5.67 -21.49
CA THR A 153 3.73 7.07 -21.49
C THR A 153 2.89 7.93 -20.53
N VAL A 154 1.57 7.73 -20.53
CA VAL A 154 0.63 8.38 -19.60
C VAL A 154 0.89 7.94 -18.16
N PHE A 155 1.13 6.65 -17.93
CA PHE A 155 1.51 6.13 -16.62
C PHE A 155 2.80 6.78 -16.10
N GLN A 156 3.84 6.88 -16.93
CA GLN A 156 5.07 7.59 -16.61
C GLN A 156 4.77 9.05 -16.21
N CYS A 157 3.94 9.75 -16.99
CA CYS A 157 3.57 11.13 -16.68
C CYS A 157 2.83 11.27 -15.33
N ILE A 158 1.89 10.36 -15.04
CA ILE A 158 1.12 10.33 -13.79
C ILE A 158 2.01 10.08 -12.58
N THR A 159 3.06 9.26 -12.72
CA THR A 159 4.06 9.06 -11.65
C THR A 159 4.95 10.28 -11.37
N MET A 160 4.72 11.40 -12.07
CA MET A 160 5.51 12.63 -11.99
C MET A 160 7.00 12.45 -12.33
N GLU A 161 7.36 11.38 -13.04
CA GLU A 161 8.72 11.11 -13.49
C GLU A 161 8.80 11.40 -14.99
N GLY A 162 9.74 12.24 -15.43
CA GLY A 162 9.97 12.52 -16.86
C GLY A 162 8.80 13.18 -17.62
N TRP A 163 7.72 13.60 -16.95
CA TRP A 163 6.51 14.13 -17.60
C TRP A 163 6.75 15.43 -18.36
N THR A 164 7.61 16.31 -17.82
CA THR A 164 8.02 17.55 -18.49
C THR A 164 8.79 17.26 -19.77
N THR A 165 9.62 16.22 -19.77
CA THR A 165 10.37 15.78 -20.95
C THR A 165 9.41 15.31 -22.05
N VAL A 166 8.38 14.53 -21.71
CA VAL A 166 7.35 14.12 -22.68
C VAL A 166 6.62 15.34 -23.24
N MET A 167 6.24 16.30 -22.39
CA MET A 167 5.62 17.55 -22.82
C MET A 167 6.54 18.36 -23.75
N TYR A 168 7.83 18.46 -23.44
CA TYR A 168 8.81 19.15 -24.29
C TYR A 168 8.98 18.46 -25.63
N TYR A 169 9.05 17.13 -25.68
CA TYR A 169 9.03 16.39 -26.94
C TYR A 169 7.79 16.71 -27.78
N THR A 170 6.61 16.83 -27.17
CA THR A 170 5.39 17.23 -27.88
C THR A 170 5.46 18.69 -28.37
N ASN A 171 6.03 19.60 -27.58
CA ASN A 171 6.24 20.99 -27.96
C ASN A 171 7.21 21.10 -29.14
N ASP A 172 8.31 20.36 -29.10
CA ASP A 172 9.34 20.38 -30.14
C ASP A 172 8.79 19.83 -31.47
N SER A 173 7.92 18.82 -31.43
CA SER A 173 7.25 18.27 -32.62
C SER A 173 6.15 19.17 -33.19
N LEU A 174 5.22 19.66 -32.34
CA LEU A 174 3.96 20.29 -32.79
C LEU A 174 3.89 21.81 -32.56
N GLY A 175 4.68 22.34 -31.62
CA GLY A 175 4.57 23.70 -31.09
C GLY A 175 3.93 23.74 -29.70
N SER A 176 4.27 24.75 -28.89
CA SER A 176 3.89 24.83 -27.47
C SER A 176 2.49 25.40 -27.20
N THR A 177 1.79 25.89 -28.22
CA THR A 177 0.55 26.69 -28.07
C THR A 177 -0.59 25.96 -27.35
N TYR A 178 -0.78 24.66 -27.61
CA TYR A 178 -1.95 23.91 -27.12
C TYR A 178 -1.63 22.70 -26.23
N ASN A 179 -0.37 22.26 -26.16
CA ASN A 179 -0.02 21.02 -25.44
C ASN A 179 -0.27 21.12 -23.93
N TRP A 180 -0.12 22.31 -23.34
CA TRP A 180 -0.41 22.52 -21.93
C TRP A 180 -1.86 22.15 -21.56
N ALA A 181 -2.81 22.26 -22.48
CA ALA A 181 -4.22 21.92 -22.25
C ALA A 181 -4.45 20.41 -22.08
N TYR A 182 -3.52 19.57 -22.53
CA TYR A 182 -3.52 18.13 -22.27
C TYR A 182 -2.71 17.79 -21.01
N PHE A 183 -1.48 18.29 -20.92
CA PHE A 183 -0.55 17.90 -19.84
C PHE A 183 -0.94 18.47 -18.47
N ILE A 184 -1.46 19.69 -18.39
CA ILE A 184 -1.84 20.28 -17.09
C ILE A 184 -3.01 19.50 -16.45
N PRO A 185 -4.14 19.25 -17.13
CA PRO A 185 -5.19 18.39 -16.58
C PRO A 185 -4.72 16.96 -16.28
N LEU A 186 -3.85 16.39 -17.12
CA LEU A 186 -3.26 15.07 -16.87
C LEU A 186 -2.50 15.02 -15.53
N ILE A 187 -1.70 16.04 -15.21
CA ILE A 187 -0.95 16.07 -13.94
C ILE A 187 -1.88 16.36 -12.76
N VAL A 188 -2.81 17.32 -12.90
CA VAL A 188 -3.74 17.69 -11.81
C VAL A 188 -4.69 16.54 -11.47
N LEU A 189 -5.36 15.97 -12.47
CA LEU A 189 -6.35 14.91 -12.28
C LEU A 189 -5.71 13.53 -12.19
N GLY A 190 -4.65 13.28 -12.95
CA GLY A 190 -4.00 11.99 -13.01
C GLY A 190 -2.99 11.75 -11.89
N SER A 191 -2.38 12.80 -11.31
CA SER A 191 -1.37 12.61 -10.26
C SER A 191 -1.84 13.08 -8.90
N PHE A 192 -2.19 14.36 -8.74
CA PHE A 192 -2.58 14.88 -7.41
C PHE A 192 -3.86 14.22 -6.88
N PHE A 193 -4.91 14.14 -7.70
CA PHE A 193 -6.14 13.47 -7.31
C PHE A 193 -5.92 11.97 -7.06
N MET A 194 -5.12 11.30 -7.89
CA MET A 194 -4.88 9.86 -7.76
C MET A 194 -4.05 9.50 -6.52
N LEU A 195 -3.00 10.26 -6.21
CA LEU A 195 -2.22 10.07 -4.97
C LEU A 195 -3.09 10.30 -3.74
N ASN A 196 -3.91 11.36 -3.74
CA ASN A 196 -4.82 11.66 -2.64
C ASN A 196 -5.88 10.56 -2.46
N LEU A 197 -6.40 9.99 -3.55
CA LEU A 197 -7.35 8.89 -3.48
C LEU A 197 -6.71 7.63 -2.92
N VAL A 198 -5.48 7.29 -3.35
CA VAL A 198 -4.74 6.14 -2.80
C VAL A 198 -4.47 6.33 -1.31
N LEU A 199 -4.02 7.51 -0.88
CA LEU A 199 -3.79 7.84 0.52
C LEU A 199 -5.09 7.79 1.35
N GLY A 200 -6.19 8.33 0.82
CA GLY A 200 -7.49 8.33 1.48
C GLY A 200 -8.03 6.92 1.73
N VAL A 201 -7.94 6.03 0.73
CA VAL A 201 -8.41 4.65 0.91
C VAL A 201 -7.46 3.83 1.78
N LEU A 202 -6.14 4.01 1.66
CA LEU A 202 -5.19 3.39 2.57
C LEU A 202 -5.46 3.81 4.03
N SER A 203 -5.70 5.10 4.25
CA SER A 203 -6.07 5.62 5.56
C SER A 203 -7.37 5.00 6.07
N GLY A 204 -8.41 4.91 5.23
CA GLY A 204 -9.68 4.27 5.58
C GLY A 204 -9.56 2.78 5.91
N GLU A 205 -8.81 2.02 5.10
CA GLU A 205 -8.57 0.59 5.36
C GLU A 205 -7.71 0.38 6.61
N PHE A 206 -6.70 1.23 6.85
CA PHE A 206 -5.91 1.18 8.07
C PHE A 206 -6.72 1.57 9.32
N ALA A 207 -7.62 2.56 9.21
CA ALA A 207 -8.52 2.94 10.30
C ALA A 207 -9.46 1.79 10.66
N LYS A 208 -10.07 1.16 9.64
CA LYS A 208 -10.94 -0.01 9.81
C LYS A 208 -10.22 -1.22 10.42
N GLU A 209 -9.00 -1.51 9.98
CA GLU A 209 -8.22 -2.61 10.55
C GLU A 209 -7.75 -2.28 11.99
N ARG A 210 -7.40 -1.03 12.27
CA ARG A 210 -7.06 -0.56 13.62
C ARG A 210 -8.24 -0.75 14.58
N GLU A 211 -9.43 -0.30 14.18
CA GLU A 211 -10.67 -0.47 14.96
C GLU A 211 -10.97 -1.95 15.24
N ARG A 212 -10.78 -2.82 14.23
CA ARG A 212 -10.96 -4.27 14.39
C ARG A 212 -9.99 -4.87 15.41
N VAL A 213 -8.74 -4.43 15.40
CA VAL A 213 -7.71 -4.90 16.34
C VAL A 213 -8.00 -4.43 17.76
N GLU A 214 -8.45 -3.18 17.91
CA GLU A 214 -8.82 -2.57 19.18
C GLU A 214 -10.00 -3.29 19.83
N ASN A 215 -11.11 -3.45 19.11
CA ASN A 215 -12.29 -4.21 19.55
C ASN A 215 -11.95 -5.63 20.00
N ARG A 216 -11.06 -6.31 19.26
CA ARG A 216 -10.61 -7.67 19.62
C ARG A 216 -9.78 -7.67 20.89
N ARG A 217 -8.91 -6.67 21.07
CA ARG A 217 -8.08 -6.53 22.27
C ARG A 217 -8.94 -6.27 23.50
N GLU A 218 -9.93 -5.39 23.39
CA GLU A 218 -10.89 -5.11 24.45
C GLU A 218 -11.71 -6.33 24.83
N PHE A 219 -12.25 -7.05 23.85
CA PHE A 219 -12.96 -8.31 24.10
C PHE A 219 -12.10 -9.35 24.85
N LEU A 220 -10.82 -9.48 24.48
CA LEU A 220 -9.89 -10.40 25.15
C LEU A 220 -9.55 -9.94 26.57
N LYS A 221 -9.40 -8.63 26.81
CA LYS A 221 -9.19 -8.06 28.14
C LYS A 221 -10.41 -8.34 29.03
N LEU A 222 -11.62 -8.04 28.55
CA LEU A 222 -12.87 -8.26 29.28
C LEU A 222 -13.05 -9.74 29.64
N ARG A 223 -12.82 -10.64 28.68
CA ARG A 223 -12.91 -12.09 28.92
C ARG A 223 -11.90 -12.57 29.96
N ARG A 224 -10.67 -12.04 29.93
CA ARG A 224 -9.65 -12.37 30.94
C ARG A 224 -10.06 -11.89 32.32
N GLN A 225 -10.64 -10.69 32.41
CA GLN A 225 -11.11 -10.12 33.68
C GLN A 225 -12.28 -10.91 34.26
N GLN A 226 -13.29 -11.25 33.45
CA GLN A 226 -14.40 -12.11 33.88
C GLN A 226 -13.93 -13.49 34.32
N GLN A 227 -12.93 -14.06 33.66
CA GLN A 227 -12.39 -15.36 34.05
C GLN A 227 -11.66 -15.30 35.40
N ILE A 228 -10.81 -14.28 35.60
CA ILE A 228 -10.14 -14.06 36.89
C ILE A 228 -11.17 -13.82 38.00
N GLU A 229 -12.24 -13.07 37.72
CA GLU A 229 -13.30 -12.81 38.70
C GLU A 229 -14.04 -14.09 39.09
N ARG A 230 -14.38 -14.95 38.12
CA ARG A 230 -15.01 -16.25 38.39
C ARG A 230 -14.09 -17.19 39.18
N GLU A 231 -12.81 -17.27 38.80
CA GLU A 231 -11.81 -18.07 39.51
C GLU A 231 -11.66 -17.56 40.95
N LEU A 232 -11.57 -16.24 41.16
CA LEU A 232 -11.48 -15.62 42.48
C LEU A 232 -12.72 -15.89 43.33
N ASN A 233 -13.93 -15.75 42.77
CA ASN A 233 -15.18 -16.03 43.47
C ASN A 233 -15.30 -17.51 43.85
N GLY A 234 -14.88 -18.41 42.96
CA GLY A 234 -14.80 -19.85 43.26
C GLY A 234 -13.83 -20.13 44.41
N TYR A 235 -12.61 -19.59 44.38
CA TYR A 235 -11.66 -19.75 45.49
C TYR A 235 -12.21 -19.19 46.81
N LEU A 236 -12.90 -18.06 46.77
CA LEU A 236 -13.53 -17.47 47.95
C LEU A 236 -14.62 -18.38 48.53
N GLU A 237 -15.47 -18.96 47.68
CA GLU A 237 -16.52 -19.90 48.11
C GLU A 237 -15.92 -21.14 48.80
N TRP A 238 -14.84 -21.71 48.25
CA TRP A 238 -14.12 -22.83 48.85
C TRP A 238 -13.53 -22.46 50.21
N ILE A 239 -12.92 -21.27 50.33
CA ILE A 239 -12.38 -20.77 51.62
C ILE A 239 -13.50 -20.60 52.65
N LEU A 240 -14.61 -19.95 52.28
CA LEU A 240 -15.74 -19.72 53.18
C LEU A 240 -16.39 -21.02 53.65
N THR A 241 -16.50 -22.00 52.75
CA THR A 241 -17.01 -23.33 53.06
C THR A 241 -16.08 -24.07 54.03
N ALA A 242 -14.76 -24.03 53.79
CA ALA A 242 -13.78 -24.63 54.70
C ALA A 242 -13.82 -23.99 56.09
N GLU A 243 -13.90 -22.65 56.18
CA GLU A 243 -14.07 -21.94 57.45
C GLU A 243 -15.35 -22.35 58.18
N GLU A 244 -16.47 -22.53 57.47
CA GLU A 244 -17.72 -22.98 58.09
C GLU A 244 -17.64 -24.41 58.65
N VAL A 245 -16.93 -25.30 57.97
CA VAL A 245 -16.68 -26.66 58.45
C VAL A 245 -15.84 -26.63 59.73
N ILE A 246 -14.75 -25.83 59.74
CA ILE A 246 -13.89 -25.63 60.93
C ILE A 246 -14.72 -25.10 62.10
N LEU A 247 -15.56 -24.08 61.88
CA LEU A 247 -16.41 -23.51 62.94
C LEU A 247 -17.42 -24.52 63.54
N LYS A 248 -17.86 -25.51 62.75
CA LYS A 248 -18.79 -26.57 63.17
C LYS A 248 -18.09 -27.76 63.84
N GLU A 249 -16.77 -27.87 63.73
CA GLU A 249 -16.02 -29.01 64.25
C GLU A 249 -15.80 -28.89 65.77
N GLU A 250 -16.22 -29.91 66.53
CA GLU A 250 -16.18 -29.91 68.02
C GLU A 250 -14.77 -29.79 68.61
N ARG A 251 -13.72 -30.10 67.83
CA ARG A 251 -12.32 -30.03 68.26
C ARG A 251 -11.71 -28.63 68.16
N THR A 252 -12.39 -27.66 67.55
CA THR A 252 -11.88 -26.30 67.40
C THR A 252 -12.03 -25.51 68.69
N THR A 253 -10.96 -24.81 69.07
CA THR A 253 -10.93 -24.01 70.30
C THR A 253 -11.78 -22.74 70.15
N GLU A 254 -12.36 -22.24 71.25
CA GLU A 254 -13.17 -21.01 71.22
C GLU A 254 -12.36 -19.78 70.78
N GLU A 255 -11.05 -19.76 71.05
CA GLU A 255 -10.14 -18.72 70.57
C GLU A 255 -9.99 -18.76 69.03
N GLU A 256 -9.87 -19.94 68.42
CA GLU A 256 -9.80 -20.10 66.96
C GLU A 256 -11.12 -19.70 66.29
N LYS A 257 -12.27 -20.07 66.87
CA LYS A 257 -13.58 -19.65 66.36
C LYS A 257 -13.75 -18.13 66.40
N ALA A 258 -13.34 -17.50 67.51
CA ALA A 258 -13.37 -16.05 67.66
C ALA A 258 -12.45 -15.34 66.65
N ALA A 259 -11.25 -15.89 66.40
CA ALA A 259 -10.30 -15.36 65.42
C ALA A 259 -10.84 -15.41 63.98
N ILE A 260 -11.48 -16.51 63.57
CA ILE A 260 -12.11 -16.66 62.25
C ILE A 260 -13.26 -15.65 62.08
N MET A 261 -14.13 -15.51 63.09
CA MET A 261 -15.22 -14.53 63.05
C MET A 261 -14.71 -13.08 63.00
N GLU A 262 -13.64 -12.76 63.73
CA GLU A 262 -13.03 -11.43 63.68
C GLU A 262 -12.39 -11.15 62.31
N ALA A 263 -11.71 -12.13 61.72
CA ALA A 263 -11.15 -12.04 60.38
C ALA A 263 -12.25 -11.78 59.33
N ARG A 264 -13.39 -12.48 59.39
CA ARG A 264 -14.57 -12.21 58.52
C ARG A 264 -15.06 -10.76 58.67
N ARG A 265 -15.18 -10.28 59.91
CA ARG A 265 -15.65 -8.92 60.21
C ARG A 265 -14.71 -7.85 59.64
N ARG A 266 -13.40 -8.05 59.76
CA ARG A 266 -12.37 -7.18 59.19
C ARG A 266 -12.40 -7.18 57.66
N THR A 267 -12.55 -8.34 57.04
CA THR A 267 -12.63 -8.47 55.57
C THR A 267 -13.90 -7.84 55.01
N ALA A 268 -15.06 -8.00 55.67
CA ALA A 268 -16.31 -7.33 55.32
C ALA A 268 -16.20 -5.80 55.43
N ALA A 269 -15.57 -5.29 56.50
CA ALA A 269 -15.33 -3.86 56.68
C ALA A 269 -14.38 -3.29 55.61
N LYS A 270 -13.36 -4.05 55.18
CA LYS A 270 -12.47 -3.67 54.08
C LYS A 270 -13.18 -3.65 52.73
N LYS A 271 -14.02 -4.66 52.43
CA LYS A 271 -14.85 -4.70 51.21
C LYS A 271 -15.80 -3.51 51.13
N LEU A 272 -16.46 -3.16 52.24
CA LEU A 272 -17.37 -2.00 52.29
C LEU A 272 -16.63 -0.68 52.01
N LYS A 273 -15.42 -0.52 52.58
CA LYS A 273 -14.57 0.65 52.30
C LYS A 273 -14.10 0.70 50.84
N GLN A 274 -13.76 -0.44 50.23
CA GLN A 274 -13.37 -0.50 48.82
C GLN A 274 -14.54 -0.24 47.87
N ALA A 275 -15.74 -0.74 48.18
CA ALA A 275 -16.95 -0.46 47.41
C ALA A 275 -17.30 1.03 47.45
N ASN A 276 -17.28 1.65 48.63
CA ASN A 276 -17.51 3.09 48.77
C ASN A 276 -16.42 3.91 48.05
N LYS A 277 -15.16 3.45 48.06
CA LYS A 277 -14.08 4.13 47.35
C LYS A 277 -14.23 4.05 45.82
N ARG A 278 -14.56 2.87 45.28
CA ARG A 278 -14.81 2.69 43.83
C ARG A 278 -15.96 3.55 43.33
N GLN A 279 -17.04 3.61 44.12
CA GLN A 279 -18.20 4.46 43.83
C GLN A 279 -17.88 5.96 43.91
N SER A 280 -16.81 6.36 44.62
CA SER A 280 -16.37 7.76 44.67
C SER A 280 -15.43 8.10 43.51
N THR A 281 -14.58 7.16 43.08
CA THR A 281 -13.67 7.33 41.93
C THR A 281 -14.36 7.21 40.57
N GLU A 282 -15.38 6.36 40.41
CA GLU A 282 -16.19 6.35 39.16
C GLU A 282 -16.89 7.71 38.96
N THR A 283 -17.38 8.35 40.02
CA THR A 283 -17.91 9.72 39.95
C THR A 283 -16.85 10.80 39.75
N GLU A 284 -15.57 10.55 40.00
CA GLU A 284 -14.50 11.52 39.71
C GLU A 284 -13.97 11.33 38.28
N GLU A 285 -13.81 10.08 37.81
CA GLU A 285 -13.45 9.75 36.42
C GLU A 285 -14.57 10.15 35.42
N ASP A 286 -15.85 9.98 35.76
CA ASP A 286 -16.98 10.46 34.93
C ASP A 286 -17.05 12.01 34.87
N ILE A 287 -16.55 12.72 35.88
CA ILE A 287 -16.50 14.20 35.89
C ILE A 287 -15.25 14.69 35.14
N GLU A 288 -14.11 14.00 35.27
CA GLU A 288 -12.88 14.32 34.51
C GLU A 288 -13.02 14.00 33.00
N GLU A 289 -13.77 12.95 32.61
CA GLU A 289 -14.09 12.69 31.19
C GLU A 289 -15.10 13.71 30.62
N GLU A 290 -16.07 14.20 31.39
CA GLU A 290 -16.97 15.30 30.95
C GLU A 290 -16.23 16.65 30.80
N ASP A 291 -15.24 16.94 31.66
CA ASP A 291 -14.42 18.16 31.61
C ASP A 291 -13.33 18.10 30.50
N GLU A 292 -12.74 16.93 30.23
CA GLU A 292 -11.79 16.74 29.10
C GLU A 292 -12.49 16.81 27.73
N ASP A 293 -13.73 16.34 27.62
CA ASP A 293 -14.52 16.48 26.40
C ASP A 293 -14.90 17.97 26.15
N GLU A 294 -15.29 18.76 27.16
CA GLU A 294 -15.61 20.20 26.96
C GLU A 294 -14.41 21.05 26.50
N ASP A 295 -13.19 20.74 26.94
CA ASP A 295 -11.96 21.44 26.55
C ASP A 295 -11.45 21.07 25.14
N ASP A 296 -11.75 19.87 24.63
CA ASP A 296 -11.38 19.45 23.26
C ASP A 296 -12.31 20.10 22.21
N TYR A 297 -13.61 20.29 22.54
CA TYR A 297 -14.55 21.01 21.67
C TYR A 297 -14.25 22.53 21.56
N LEU A 298 -13.73 23.17 22.61
CA LEU A 298 -13.39 24.60 22.60
C LEU A 298 -12.06 24.91 21.88
N ASN A 299 -11.14 23.95 21.81
CA ASN A 299 -9.88 24.12 21.09
C ASN A 299 -10.02 23.92 19.57
N GLU A 300 -10.91 23.05 19.10
CA GLU A 300 -11.16 22.84 17.66
C GLU A 300 -11.84 24.05 16.96
N GLU A 301 -12.57 24.91 17.68
CA GLU A 301 -13.17 26.14 17.11
C GLU A 301 -12.16 27.32 16.98
N SER A 302 -11.00 27.24 17.64
CA SER A 302 -10.01 28.34 17.65
C SER A 302 -8.88 28.21 16.61
N GLU A 303 -8.65 27.00 16.07
CA GLU A 303 -7.67 26.75 15.00
C GLU A 303 -8.28 26.77 13.58
N GLY A 304 -9.56 27.14 13.46
CA GLY A 304 -10.34 27.15 12.23
C GLY A 304 -10.52 28.51 11.52
N ILE A 305 -9.62 29.48 11.68
CA ILE A 305 -9.58 30.73 10.88
C ILE A 305 -8.16 31.03 10.39
#